data_AF-A0A2S5BCX6-F1
#
_entry.id   AF-A0A2S5BCX6-F1
#
_cell.length_a   1.000
_cell.length_b   1.000
_cell.length_c   1.000
_cell.angle_alpha   90.00
_cell.angle_beta   90.00
_cell.angle_gamma   90.00
#
_symmetry.space_group_name_H-M   'P 1'
#
loop_
_entity.id
_entity.type
_entity.pdbx_description
1 polymer ?
#
loop_
_entity_poly.entity_id
_entity_poly.type
_entity_poly.pdbx_seq_one_letter_code
_entity_poly.pdbx_strand_id
1 'polypeptide(L)'
;MGVQAPTARLRASTANRSLAVDLLNPSPEQTAQTHKLKRLVQSPNSYFMDVKCPGCFNITTVFSHAQTVVLCGSCSTVLCQPTGGRCRLTEGCSFRRKQ
;
A
#
# COMPACT_ATOMS: atom_id res chain seq x y z
N MET A 1 -47.61 33.53 9.76
CA MET A 1 -47.82 32.06 9.72
C MET A 1 -47.23 31.53 8.42
N GLY A 2 -46.32 30.56 8.48
CA GLY A 2 -45.77 29.89 7.29
C GLY A 2 -44.25 29.87 7.18
N VAL A 3 -43.53 29.56 8.27
CA VAL A 3 -42.11 29.16 8.18
C VAL A 3 -42.09 27.66 7.90
N GLN A 4 -41.79 27.25 6.67
CA GLN A 4 -41.49 25.84 6.36
C GLN A 4 -39.98 25.68 6.14
N ALA A 5 -39.45 24.71 6.86
CA ALA A 5 -38.05 24.47 7.15
C ALA A 5 -37.22 24.07 5.91
N PRO A 6 -35.89 24.30 5.93
CA PRO A 6 -35.00 23.75 4.92
C PRO A 6 -35.00 22.22 5.04
N THR A 7 -35.22 21.53 3.92
CA THR A 7 -35.11 20.07 3.78
C THR A 7 -33.76 19.62 4.33
N ALA A 8 -33.80 18.91 5.46
CA ALA A 8 -32.64 18.30 6.07
C ALA A 8 -31.97 17.36 5.07
N ARG A 9 -30.77 17.73 4.59
CA ARG A 9 -29.84 16.75 4.03
C ARG A 9 -29.57 15.76 5.14
N LEU A 10 -30.12 14.54 5.03
CA LEU A 10 -29.72 13.44 5.88
C LEU A 10 -28.20 13.28 5.73
N ARG A 11 -27.46 13.76 6.72
CA ARG A 11 -26.12 13.26 6.99
C ARG A 11 -26.32 11.79 7.28
N ALA A 12 -25.91 10.91 6.36
CA ALA A 12 -25.81 9.49 6.61
C ALA A 12 -24.67 9.24 7.61
N SER A 13 -24.89 9.66 8.86
CA SER A 13 -24.15 9.21 10.03
C SER A 13 -24.87 8.00 10.56
N THR A 14 -24.63 6.85 9.96
CA THR A 14 -25.05 5.56 10.52
C THR A 14 -23.82 4.68 10.54
N ALA A 15 -23.18 4.65 11.72
CA ALA A 15 -22.33 3.55 12.11
C ALA A 15 -23.13 2.25 11.96
N ASN A 16 -22.93 1.55 10.84
CA ASN A 16 -23.59 0.28 10.56
C ASN A 16 -22.90 -0.82 11.38
N ARG A 17 -23.26 -0.93 12.65
CA ARG A 17 -23.10 -2.16 13.43
C ARG A 17 -24.28 -3.07 13.09
N SER A 18 -24.34 -3.57 11.85
CA SER A 18 -25.32 -4.56 11.44
C SER A 18 -25.05 -5.89 12.18
N LEU A 19 -26.11 -6.55 12.64
CA LEU A 19 -26.04 -7.87 13.27
C LEU A 19 -25.61 -9.00 12.32
N ALA A 20 -25.50 -8.72 11.01
CA ALA A 20 -25.01 -9.64 10.00
C ALA A 20 -23.79 -9.02 9.28
N VAL A 21 -22.61 -9.60 9.49
CA VAL A 21 -21.38 -9.33 8.74
C VAL A 21 -21.22 -10.48 7.74
N ASP A 22 -21.11 -10.17 6.45
CA ASP A 22 -20.80 -11.19 5.44
C ASP A 22 -19.33 -11.61 5.58
N LEU A 23 -19.13 -12.82 6.12
CA LEU A 23 -17.81 -13.40 6.34
C LEU A 23 -17.24 -14.11 5.10
N LEU A 24 -18.11 -14.49 4.15
CA LEU A 24 -17.70 -15.23 2.97
C LEU A 24 -17.17 -14.29 1.89
N ASN A 25 -17.73 -13.08 1.81
CA ASN A 25 -17.34 -12.06 0.83
C ASN A 25 -16.98 -10.73 1.50
N PRO A 26 -15.85 -10.66 2.25
CA PRO A 26 -15.41 -9.42 2.86
C PRO A 26 -15.07 -8.38 1.79
N SER A 27 -15.33 -7.10 2.08
CA SER A 27 -14.95 -6.02 1.18
C SER A 27 -13.42 -5.91 1.05
N PRO A 28 -12.88 -5.38 -0.06
CA PRO A 28 -11.44 -5.19 -0.23
C PRO A 28 -10.85 -4.28 0.85
N GLU A 29 -11.63 -3.31 1.34
CA GLU A 29 -11.25 -2.42 2.43
C GLU A 29 -11.10 -3.16 3.76
N GLN A 30 -12.04 -4.05 4.08
CA GLN A 30 -11.98 -4.90 5.28
C GLN A 30 -10.76 -5.84 5.23
N THR A 31 -10.52 -6.45 4.07
CA THR A 31 -9.36 -7.32 3.85
C THR A 31 -8.03 -6.57 4.02
N ALA A 32 -7.95 -5.31 3.58
CA ALA A 32 -6.75 -4.48 3.72
C ALA A 32 -6.46 -4.09 5.18
N GLN A 33 -7.50 -3.90 6.00
CA GLN A 33 -7.35 -3.59 7.43
C GLN A 33 -6.95 -4.83 8.26
N THR A 34 -7.36 -6.03 7.83
CA THR A 34 -7.00 -7.26 8.53
C THR A 34 -5.50 -7.60 8.39
N HIS A 35 -4.94 -8.22 9.42
CA HIS A 35 -3.57 -8.73 9.38
C HIS A 35 -3.42 -9.80 8.28
N LYS A 36 -2.26 -9.83 7.59
CA LYS A 36 -2.00 -10.72 6.44
C LYS A 36 -2.31 -12.21 6.66
N LEU A 37 -2.16 -12.71 7.89
CA LEU A 37 -2.46 -14.11 8.26
C LEU A 37 -3.93 -14.35 8.64
N LYS A 38 -4.69 -13.30 8.95
CA LYS A 38 -6.10 -13.35 9.38
C LYS A 38 -7.10 -12.99 8.28
N ARG A 39 -6.61 -12.81 7.04
CA ARG A 39 -7.46 -12.67 5.85
C ARG A 39 -8.16 -13.99 5.56
N LEU A 40 -9.28 -13.93 4.84
CA LEU A 40 -9.99 -15.13 4.36
C LEU A 40 -9.03 -16.06 3.60
N VAL A 41 -8.21 -15.48 2.72
CA VAL A 41 -7.09 -16.15 2.06
C VAL A 41 -5.82 -15.37 2.35
N GLN A 42 -4.80 -16.06 2.83
CA GLN A 42 -3.52 -15.44 3.21
C GLN A 42 -2.76 -14.97 1.97
N SER A 43 -2.26 -13.74 2.02
CA SER A 43 -1.45 -13.16 0.96
C SER A 43 -0.37 -12.23 1.54
N PRO A 44 0.83 -12.18 0.93
CA PRO A 44 1.88 -11.28 1.40
C PRO A 44 1.53 -9.81 1.13
N ASN A 45 2.05 -8.91 1.97
CA ASN A 45 1.98 -7.45 1.76
C ASN A 45 3.20 -6.91 0.99
N SER A 46 4.19 -7.76 0.74
CA SER A 46 5.42 -7.42 0.03
C SER A 46 5.24 -7.56 -1.48
N TYR A 47 6.10 -6.89 -2.23
CA TYR A 47 6.05 -6.85 -3.70
C TYR A 47 7.46 -6.60 -4.25
N PHE A 48 7.65 -6.93 -5.52
CA PHE A 48 8.84 -6.51 -6.27
C PHE A 48 8.57 -5.17 -6.96
N MET A 49 9.60 -4.35 -7.04
CA MET A 49 9.53 -3.06 -7.71
C MET A 49 10.73 -2.87 -8.64
N ASP A 50 10.50 -2.21 -9.75
CA ASP A 50 11.53 -1.79 -10.69
C ASP A 50 12.00 -0.40 -10.27
N VAL A 51 13.23 -0.29 -9.76
CA VAL A 51 13.83 0.97 -9.32
C VAL A 51 14.75 1.49 -10.42
N LYS A 52 14.49 2.72 -10.87
CA LYS A 52 15.31 3.42 -11.85
C LYS A 52 16.33 4.29 -11.13
N CYS A 53 17.60 4.06 -11.46
CA CYS A 53 18.70 4.86 -10.92
C CYS A 53 18.73 6.28 -11.55
N PRO A 54 18.93 7.35 -10.77
CA PRO A 54 18.99 8.72 -11.30
C PRO A 54 20.20 8.98 -12.21
N GLY A 55 21.32 8.29 -12.01
CA GLY A 55 22.56 8.54 -12.77
C GLY A 55 22.68 7.72 -14.04
N CYS A 56 22.54 6.40 -13.94
CA CYS A 56 22.80 5.49 -15.04
C CYS A 56 21.54 5.01 -15.78
N PHE A 57 20.34 5.48 -15.38
CA PHE A 57 19.02 5.14 -15.94
C PHE A 57 18.65 3.65 -16.05
N ASN A 58 19.54 2.76 -15.62
CA ASN A 58 19.29 1.34 -15.54
C ASN A 58 18.22 1.03 -14.50
N ILE A 59 17.38 0.07 -14.86
CA ILE A 59 16.27 -0.42 -14.05
C ILE A 59 16.74 -1.68 -13.34
N THR A 60 16.67 -1.68 -12.01
CA THR A 60 17.00 -2.84 -11.18
C THR A 60 15.76 -3.29 -10.43
N THR A 61 15.48 -4.59 -10.43
CA THR A 61 14.39 -5.18 -9.65
C THR A 61 14.79 -5.27 -8.19
N VAL A 62 14.02 -4.66 -7.30
CA VAL A 62 14.25 -4.59 -5.86
C VAL A 62 13.04 -5.14 -5.11
N PHE A 63 13.29 -5.88 -4.03
CA PHE A 63 12.22 -6.35 -3.14
C PHE A 63 11.82 -5.26 -2.14
N SER A 64 10.51 -5.08 -1.87
CA SER A 64 10.04 -3.96 -1.05
C SER A 64 10.46 -3.98 0.41
N HIS A 65 10.83 -5.14 0.96
CA HIS A 65 11.35 -5.30 2.32
C HIS A 65 12.77 -5.90 2.27
N ALA A 66 13.61 -5.39 1.36
CA ALA A 66 15.00 -5.83 1.23
C ALA A 66 15.76 -5.67 2.56
N GLN A 67 16.45 -6.72 2.99
CA GLN A 67 17.28 -6.75 4.21
C GLN A 67 18.72 -6.28 3.94
N THR A 68 19.16 -6.34 2.70
CA THR A 68 20.51 -5.92 2.28
C THR A 68 20.46 -4.56 1.60
N VAL A 69 21.58 -3.85 1.63
CA VAL A 69 21.77 -2.64 0.83
C VAL A 69 21.81 -3.06 -0.64
N VAL A 70 20.91 -2.51 -1.47
CA VAL A 70 20.85 -2.85 -2.89
C VAL A 70 21.62 -1.80 -3.69
N LEU A 71 22.58 -2.28 -4.46
CA LEU A 71 23.42 -1.45 -5.34
C LEU A 71 22.92 -1.55 -6.78
N CYS A 72 23.08 -0.47 -7.54
CA CYS A 72 22.86 -0.50 -8.97
C CYS A 72 23.98 -1.29 -9.67
N GLY A 73 23.62 -2.20 -10.57
CA GLY A 73 24.60 -3.07 -11.24
C GLY A 73 25.61 -2.36 -12.15
N SER A 74 25.34 -1.13 -12.60
CA SER A 74 26.21 -0.39 -13.52
C SER A 74 26.96 0.78 -12.90
N CYS A 75 26.33 1.51 -11.98
CA CYS A 75 26.93 2.70 -11.37
C CYS A 75 27.27 2.54 -9.88
N SER A 76 27.09 1.33 -9.32
CA SER A 76 27.38 0.97 -7.91
C SER A 76 26.77 1.90 -6.86
N THR A 77 25.83 2.76 -7.26
CA THR A 77 25.11 3.68 -6.39
C THR A 77 24.12 2.89 -5.55
N VAL A 78 23.97 3.29 -4.29
CA VAL A 78 22.97 2.71 -3.38
C VAL A 78 21.57 3.08 -3.86
N LEU A 79 20.73 2.09 -4.16
CA LEU A 79 19.33 2.28 -4.56
C LEU A 79 18.38 2.28 -3.36
N CYS A 80 18.61 1.39 -2.40
CA CYS A 80 17.85 1.36 -1.16
C CYS A 80 18.66 0.90 0.05
N GLN A 81 18.28 1.40 1.23
CA GLN A 81 18.80 0.99 2.52
C GLN A 81 17.76 0.12 3.26
N PRO A 82 18.19 -0.95 3.95
CA PRO A 82 17.29 -1.78 4.73
C PRO A 82 16.75 -1.03 5.95
N THR A 83 15.50 -1.32 6.31
CA THR A 83 14.86 -0.83 7.54
C THR A 83 14.11 -1.99 8.21
N GLY A 84 13.48 -1.76 9.37
CA GLY A 84 12.62 -2.76 10.00
C GLY A 84 11.33 -3.10 9.21
N GLY A 85 11.03 -2.35 8.15
CA GLY A 85 9.84 -2.54 7.32
C GLY A 85 10.16 -2.44 5.84
N ARG A 86 9.56 -1.46 5.15
CA ARG A 86 9.87 -1.21 3.74
C ARG A 86 11.24 -0.55 3.62
N CYS A 87 12.03 -0.99 2.63
CA CYS A 87 13.33 -0.39 2.36
C CYS A 87 13.21 1.11 2.08
N ARG A 88 14.18 1.90 2.56
CA ARG A 88 14.26 3.33 2.27
C ARG A 88 14.95 3.51 0.92
N LEU A 89 14.26 4.08 -0.06
CA LEU A 89 14.86 4.42 -1.35
C LEU A 89 15.77 5.64 -1.21
N THR A 90 16.84 5.67 -1.98
CA THR A 90 17.73 6.83 -2.09
C THR A 90 17.00 7.98 -2.81
N GLU A 91 17.29 9.22 -2.41
CA GLU A 91 16.74 10.42 -3.04
C GLU A 91 17.00 10.43 -4.55
N GLY A 92 15.99 10.78 -5.34
CA GLY A 92 16.06 10.78 -6.80
C GLY A 92 15.81 9.43 -7.50
N CYS A 93 15.68 8.33 -6.75
CA CYS A 93 15.26 7.05 -7.34
C CYS A 93 13.73 7.03 -7.58
N SER A 94 13.31 6.69 -8.81
CA SER A 94 11.90 6.44 -9.13
C SER A 94 11.62 4.93 -9.14
N PHE A 95 10.42 4.51 -8.76
CA PHE A 95 10.07 3.10 -8.75
C PHE A 95 8.69 2.82 -9.34
N ARG A 96 8.53 1.65 -9.96
CA ARG A 96 7.26 1.08 -10.42
C ARG A 96 7.04 -0.26 -9.73
N ARG A 97 5.80 -0.53 -9.28
CA ARG A 97 5.45 -1.86 -8.76
C ARG A 97 5.34 -2.86 -9.92
N LYS A 98 6.01 -4.00 -9.77
CA LYS A 98 5.90 -5.12 -10.69
C LYS A 98 4.69 -5.98 -10.29
N GLN A 99 3.93 -6.42 -11.28
CA GLN A 99 2.77 -7.30 -11.09
C GLN A 99 3.22 -8.77 -11.11
#